data_AF-A0A4Q2Z8Y6-F1
#
_entry.id   AF-A0A4Q2Z8Y6-F1
#
_cell.length_a   1.000
_cell.length_b   1.000
_cell.length_c   1.000
_cell.angle_alpha   90.00
_cell.angle_beta   90.00
_cell.angle_gamma   90.00
#
_symmetry.space_group_name_H-M   'P 1'
#
loop_
_entity.id
_entity.type
_entity.pdbx_description
1 polymer ?
#
loop_
_entity_poly.entity_id
_entity_poly.type
_entity_poly.pdbx_seq_one_letter_code
_entity_poly.pdbx_strand_id
1 'polypeptide(L)'
;MCGSNWQATGSSGGLSGECAYSRETLRHEREIDDRVEVETSVVTGPLVYTCGFFDGGRDIGSLELRERPGEGFDVRSLREGRSEVGGEEVALHSVHNFTRTRLPTETALGYAMMFRDGEEAMLYSNGPSRYIALPRVGEDKRAAALLSGLALTLVWEPGDSG
;
A
#
# COMPACT_ATOMS: atom_id res chain seq x y z
N MET A 1 -5.13 14.29 15.15
CA MET A 1 -4.42 14.62 13.89
C MET A 1 -2.93 14.41 14.12
N CYS A 2 -2.42 13.22 13.80
CA CYS A 2 -0.97 12.96 13.84
C CYS A 2 -0.49 12.81 12.39
N GLY A 3 -0.13 13.93 11.76
CA GLY A 3 0.57 13.93 10.49
C GLY A 3 2.05 13.76 10.76
N SER A 4 2.57 12.54 10.66
CA SER A 4 4.01 12.32 10.65
C SER A 4 4.55 12.60 9.25
N ASN A 5 5.05 13.83 9.05
CA ASN A 5 5.83 14.21 7.87
C ASN A 5 7.22 13.58 7.96
N TRP A 6 7.44 12.47 7.25
CA TRP A 6 8.78 11.92 7.06
C TRP A 6 9.33 12.44 5.73
N GLN A 7 10.20 13.44 5.80
CA GLN A 7 10.98 13.92 4.64
C GLN A 7 12.29 13.15 4.57
N ALA A 8 12.41 12.25 3.60
CA ALA A 8 13.69 11.65 3.23
C ALA A 8 14.38 12.56 2.21
N THR A 9 15.09 13.59 2.67
CA THR A 9 15.86 14.48 1.79
C THR A 9 17.20 13.85 1.43
N GLY A 10 17.26 13.17 0.28
CA GLY A 10 18.51 12.76 -0.37
C GLY A 10 19.02 13.87 -1.29
N SER A 11 20.08 14.57 -0.91
CA SER A 11 20.69 15.65 -1.70
C SER A 11 21.68 15.12 -2.74
N SER A 12 21.18 14.68 -3.90
CA SER A 12 21.92 14.63 -5.18
C SER A 12 20.99 14.04 -6.24
N GLY A 13 20.55 14.84 -7.23
CA GLY A 13 19.84 14.46 -8.46
C GLY A 13 19.36 13.01 -8.56
N GLY A 14 18.44 12.62 -7.68
CA GLY A 14 18.15 11.21 -7.41
C GLY A 14 16.67 10.97 -7.25
N LEU A 15 16.30 9.70 -7.35
CA LEU A 15 14.94 9.24 -7.18
C LEU A 15 14.51 9.41 -5.72
N SER A 16 13.35 10.02 -5.52
CA SER A 16 12.73 10.26 -4.21
C SER A 16 11.22 10.05 -4.29
N GLY A 17 10.60 9.85 -3.13
CA GLY A 17 9.16 9.69 -3.03
C GLY A 17 8.63 10.33 -1.75
N GLU A 18 7.48 10.99 -1.86
CA GLU A 18 6.78 11.61 -0.74
C GLU A 18 5.43 10.95 -0.59
N CYS A 19 5.21 10.27 0.54
CA CYS A 19 4.01 9.50 0.77
C CYS A 19 3.23 10.03 1.97
N ALA A 20 1.91 10.09 1.83
CA ALA A 20 0.97 10.44 2.88
C ALA A 20 0.04 9.25 3.13
N TYR A 21 -0.15 8.95 4.41
CA TYR A 21 -1.06 7.91 4.88
C TYR A 21 -2.08 8.55 5.81
N SER A 22 -3.36 8.30 5.55
CA SER A 22 -4.46 8.75 6.40
C SER A 22 -5.42 7.61 6.64
N ARG A 23 -5.75 7.36 7.91
CA ARG A 23 -6.81 6.45 8.34
C ARG A 23 -7.45 7.02 9.59
N GLU A 24 -8.77 7.04 9.65
CA GLU A 24 -9.45 7.50 10.86
C GLU A 24 -9.35 6.42 11.94
N THR A 25 -8.87 6.81 13.12
CA THR A 25 -8.80 5.95 14.30
C THR A 25 -9.43 6.65 15.49
N LEU A 26 -10.18 5.90 16.28
CA LEU A 26 -10.76 6.33 17.54
C LEU A 26 -9.98 5.70 18.69
N ARG A 27 -9.37 6.54 19.53
CA ARG A 27 -8.55 6.15 20.66
C ARG A 27 -9.40 6.12 21.93
N HIS A 28 -9.45 4.98 22.58
CA HIS A 28 -10.03 4.78 23.90
C HIS A 28 -8.90 4.52 24.89
N GLU A 29 -8.67 5.45 25.80
CA GLU A 29 -7.85 5.24 26.98
C GLU A 29 -8.75 4.76 28.11
N ARG A 30 -8.39 3.63 28.71
CA ARG A 30 -9.10 3.08 29.87
C ARG A 30 -8.11 2.70 30.94
N GLU A 31 -8.23 3.34 32.09
CA GLU A 31 -7.49 2.96 33.29
C GLU A 31 -8.17 1.75 33.92
N ILE A 32 -7.41 0.67 34.11
CA ILE A 32 -7.87 -0.53 34.81
C ILE A 32 -7.04 -0.66 36.10
N ASP A 33 -7.71 -0.55 37.25
CA ASP A 33 -7.17 -0.74 38.60
C ASP A 33 -5.91 0.10 38.95
N ASP A 34 -5.97 1.44 38.78
CA ASP A 34 -4.99 2.46 39.25
C ASP A 34 -3.50 2.17 38.92
N ARG A 35 -3.23 1.26 37.99
CA ARG A 35 -1.88 0.76 37.68
C ARG A 35 -1.64 0.42 36.22
N VAL A 36 -2.69 0.29 35.42
CA VAL A 36 -2.59 -0.09 34.00
C VAL A 36 -3.43 0.85 33.15
N GLU A 37 -2.75 1.72 32.40
CA GLU A 37 -3.36 2.44 31.28
C GLU A 37 -3.42 1.49 30.08
N VAL A 38 -4.62 1.16 29.64
CA VAL A 38 -4.85 0.43 28.39
C VAL A 38 -5.27 1.45 27.33
N GLU A 39 -4.39 1.68 26.37
CA GLU A 39 -4.72 2.39 25.14
C GLU A 39 -5.25 1.38 24.12
N THR A 40 -6.49 1.55 23.68
CA THR A 40 -7.06 0.80 22.56
C THR A 40 -7.38 1.76 21.43
N SER A 41 -6.87 1.47 20.23
CA SER A 41 -7.18 2.23 19.02
C SER A 41 -8.09 1.39 18.12
N VAL A 42 -9.28 1.90 17.81
CA VAL A 42 -10.23 1.27 16.88
C VAL A 42 -10.18 2.01 15.56
N VAL A 43 -10.03 1.30 14.45
CA VAL A 43 -10.11 1.89 13.11
C VAL A 43 -11.56 2.28 12.83
N THR A 44 -11.81 3.53 12.44
CA THR A 44 -13.17 4.07 12.23
C THR A 44 -13.47 4.54 10.81
N GLY A 45 -12.47 4.62 9.93
CA GLY A 45 -12.65 5.12 8.58
C GLY A 45 -11.66 4.53 7.58
N PRO A 46 -11.93 4.71 6.27
CA PRO A 46 -11.19 4.07 5.21
C PRO A 46 -9.75 4.60 5.15
N LEU A 47 -8.82 3.70 4.82
CA LEU A 47 -7.45 4.07 4.46
C LEU A 47 -7.42 4.86 3.15
N VAL A 48 -6.64 5.93 3.15
CA VAL A 48 -6.23 6.69 1.96
C VAL A 48 -4.71 6.80 1.99
N TYR A 49 -4.07 6.36 0.91
CA TYR A 49 -2.63 6.39 0.74
C TYR A 49 -2.28 7.04 -0.59
N THR A 50 -1.38 8.00 -0.56
CA THR A 50 -0.93 8.72 -1.76
C THR A 50 0.58 8.87 -1.74
N CYS A 51 1.24 8.71 -2.87
CA CYS A 51 2.66 9.03 -3.04
C CYS A 51 2.88 9.89 -4.28
N GLY A 52 3.76 10.89 -4.18
CA GLY A 52 4.39 11.54 -5.32
C GLY A 52 5.79 10.98 -5.54
N PHE A 53 6.19 10.79 -6.80
CA PHE A 53 7.52 10.32 -7.18
C PHE A 53 8.29 11.43 -7.90
N PHE A 54 9.55 11.61 -7.53
CA PHE A 54 10.39 12.67 -8.09
C PHE A 54 11.77 12.15 -8.49
N ASP A 55 12.26 12.58 -9.64
CA ASP A 55 13.63 12.33 -10.11
C ASP A 55 14.38 13.65 -10.22
N GLY A 56 15.38 13.85 -9.35
CA GLY A 56 16.11 15.11 -9.27
C GLY A 56 15.20 16.32 -8.98
N GLY A 57 14.11 16.10 -8.25
CA GLY A 57 13.10 17.12 -7.93
C GLY A 57 12.03 17.34 -9.00
N ARG A 58 12.11 16.67 -10.16
CA ARG A 58 11.06 16.69 -11.18
C ARG A 58 10.02 15.62 -10.86
N ASP A 59 8.74 16.00 -10.83
CA ASP A 59 7.62 15.04 -10.74
C ASP A 59 7.65 14.07 -11.93
N ILE A 60 7.68 12.78 -11.63
CA ILE A 60 7.67 11.69 -12.60
C ILE A 60 6.45 10.78 -12.46
N GLY A 61 5.54 11.08 -11.54
CA GLY A 61 4.40 10.24 -11.29
C GLY A 61 3.83 10.28 -9.88
N SER A 62 2.75 9.53 -9.70
CA SER A 62 2.09 9.38 -8.41
C SER A 62 1.46 8.00 -8.24
N LEU A 63 1.15 7.66 -7.01
CA LEU A 63 0.35 6.50 -6.64
C LEU A 63 -0.77 6.95 -5.71
N GLU A 64 -1.96 6.42 -5.92
CA GLU A 64 -3.11 6.59 -5.06
C GLU A 64 -3.74 5.22 -4.78
N LEU A 65 -3.99 4.93 -3.50
CA LEU A 65 -4.62 3.71 -3.04
C LEU A 65 -5.67 4.06 -1.98
N ARG A 66 -6.87 3.49 -2.12
CA ARG A 66 -7.97 3.69 -1.18
C ARG A 66 -8.52 2.36 -0.73
N GLU A 67 -8.86 2.28 0.54
CA GLU A 67 -9.64 1.19 1.08
C GLU A 67 -11.11 1.38 0.75
N ARG A 68 -11.75 0.27 0.40
CA ARG A 68 -13.18 0.16 0.18
C ARG A 68 -13.72 -0.99 1.03
N PRO A 69 -14.96 -0.85 1.54
CA PRO A 69 -15.67 -1.98 2.11
C PRO A 69 -15.77 -3.11 1.08
N GLY A 70 -15.59 -4.35 1.52
CA GLY A 70 -15.92 -5.53 0.72
C GLY A 70 -17.38 -5.52 0.26
N GLU A 71 -17.67 -6.15 -0.88
CA GLU A 71 -19.03 -6.25 -1.40
C GLU A 71 -19.79 -7.44 -0.79
N GLY A 72 -21.05 -7.23 -0.40
CA GLY A 72 -21.92 -8.30 0.11
C GLY A 72 -21.54 -8.80 1.51
N PHE A 73 -21.23 -10.10 1.63
CA PHE A 73 -20.78 -10.73 2.88
C PHE A 73 -19.25 -10.72 3.05
N ASP A 74 -18.55 -9.98 2.20
CA ASP A 74 -17.11 -9.91 2.23
C ASP A 74 -16.62 -9.00 3.36
N VAL A 75 -16.05 -9.59 4.40
CA VAL A 75 -15.47 -8.88 5.55
C VAL A 75 -14.06 -8.35 5.27
N ARG A 76 -13.50 -8.60 4.08
CA ARG A 76 -12.17 -8.12 3.70
C ARG A 76 -12.16 -6.60 3.47
N SER A 77 -11.10 -5.95 3.93
CA SER A 77 -10.75 -4.61 3.47
C SER A 77 -10.12 -4.70 2.08
N LEU A 78 -10.90 -4.36 1.05
CA LEU A 78 -10.39 -4.29 -0.31
C LEU A 78 -9.65 -2.97 -0.49
N ARG A 79 -8.48 -3.00 -1.14
CA ARG A 79 -7.77 -1.78 -1.51
C ARG A 79 -7.63 -1.71 -3.01
N GLU A 80 -8.02 -0.57 -3.57
CA GLU A 80 -7.99 -0.31 -5.00
C GLU A 80 -7.34 1.04 -5.25
N GLY A 81 -6.64 1.13 -6.37
CA GLY A 81 -5.85 2.31 -6.64
C GLY A 81 -5.33 2.39 -8.06
N ARG A 82 -4.54 3.41 -8.29
CA ARG A 82 -3.83 3.63 -9.54
C ARG A 82 -2.44 4.18 -9.25
N SER A 83 -1.51 3.84 -10.11
CA SER A 83 -0.20 4.45 -10.17
C SER A 83 0.03 4.96 -11.59
N GLU A 84 0.65 6.12 -11.72
CA GLU A 84 1.12 6.66 -12.99
C GLU A 84 2.59 7.01 -12.80
N VAL A 85 3.48 6.36 -13.54
CA VAL A 85 4.94 6.58 -13.42
C VAL A 85 5.56 6.54 -14.80
N GLY A 86 6.26 7.61 -15.19
CA GLY A 86 6.91 7.66 -16.51
C GLY A 86 5.95 7.50 -17.69
N GLY A 87 4.66 7.85 -17.52
CA GLY A 87 3.60 7.67 -18.53
C GLY A 87 2.93 6.29 -18.53
N GLU A 88 3.37 5.35 -17.70
CA GLU A 88 2.73 4.05 -17.53
C GLU A 88 1.62 4.12 -16.47
N GLU A 89 0.37 3.88 -16.89
CA GLU A 89 -0.79 3.75 -16.00
C GLU A 89 -0.93 2.30 -15.51
N VAL A 90 -1.01 2.13 -14.20
CA VAL A 90 -1.10 0.83 -13.52
C VAL A 90 -2.31 0.83 -12.59
N ALA A 91 -3.25 -0.09 -12.80
CA ALA A 91 -4.33 -0.34 -11.86
C ALA A 91 -3.85 -1.24 -10.71
N LEU A 92 -4.23 -0.91 -9.48
CA LEU A 92 -3.78 -1.59 -8.26
C LEU A 92 -4.96 -2.25 -7.57
N HIS A 93 -4.81 -3.52 -7.19
CA HIS A 93 -5.82 -4.27 -6.43
C HIS A 93 -5.18 -5.12 -5.34
N SER A 94 -5.75 -5.12 -4.14
CA SER A 94 -5.31 -6.01 -3.06
C SER A 94 -5.61 -7.48 -3.36
N VAL A 95 -4.67 -8.35 -2.97
CA VAL A 95 -4.76 -9.79 -3.20
C VAL A 95 -4.88 -10.48 -1.86
N HIS A 96 -5.93 -11.29 -1.67
CA HIS A 96 -6.24 -11.94 -0.39
C HIS A 96 -6.13 -13.47 -0.42
N ASN A 97 -5.85 -14.07 -1.58
CA ASN A 97 -5.89 -15.52 -1.75
C ASN A 97 -4.52 -16.05 -2.15
N PHE A 98 -4.07 -17.16 -1.56
CA PHE A 98 -2.93 -17.91 -2.09
C PHE A 98 -3.40 -18.81 -3.24
N THR A 99 -2.56 -18.99 -4.26
CA THR A 99 -2.84 -19.91 -5.38
C THR A 99 -3.11 -21.36 -4.92
N ARG A 100 -2.68 -21.72 -3.70
CA ARG A 100 -2.78 -23.09 -3.13
C ARG A 100 -3.86 -23.26 -2.06
N THR A 101 -4.46 -22.19 -1.55
CA THR A 101 -5.54 -22.26 -0.55
C THR A 101 -6.68 -21.34 -0.97
N ARG A 102 -7.91 -21.88 -1.04
CA ARG A 102 -9.12 -21.09 -1.33
C ARG A 102 -9.61 -20.28 -0.13
N LEU A 103 -8.89 -20.31 0.99
CA LEU A 103 -9.24 -19.55 2.18
C LEU A 103 -8.71 -18.12 1.99
N PRO A 104 -9.59 -17.12 1.83
CA PRO A 104 -9.16 -15.74 1.78
C PRO A 104 -8.57 -15.33 3.13
N THR A 105 -7.58 -14.45 3.09
CA THR A 105 -7.01 -13.79 4.26
C THR A 105 -7.73 -12.46 4.50
N GLU A 106 -7.91 -12.11 5.77
CA GLU A 106 -8.54 -10.84 6.15
C GLU A 106 -7.67 -9.66 5.74
N THR A 107 -6.36 -9.78 5.93
CA THR A 107 -5.35 -8.83 5.46
C THR A 107 -4.90 -9.13 4.03
N ALA A 108 -4.44 -8.12 3.31
CA ALA A 108 -3.92 -8.32 1.96
C ALA A 108 -2.58 -9.05 2.00
N LEU A 109 -2.43 -10.10 1.19
CA LEU A 109 -1.14 -10.79 0.96
C LEU A 109 -0.17 -9.94 0.14
N GLY A 110 -0.72 -9.02 -0.65
CA GLY A 110 0.02 -8.24 -1.62
C GLY A 110 -0.91 -7.47 -2.55
N TYR A 111 -0.36 -7.04 -3.69
CA TYR A 111 -1.07 -6.23 -4.68
C TYR A 111 -0.80 -6.73 -6.09
N ALA A 112 -1.86 -6.85 -6.88
CA ALA A 112 -1.79 -7.00 -8.33
C ALA A 112 -1.66 -5.62 -8.97
N MET A 113 -0.83 -5.52 -10.01
CA MET A 113 -0.55 -4.33 -10.78
C MET A 113 -0.87 -4.64 -12.25
N MET A 114 -1.94 -4.07 -12.78
CA MET A 114 -2.40 -4.35 -14.15
C MET A 114 -2.10 -3.16 -15.06
N PHE A 115 -1.42 -3.43 -16.16
CA PHE A 115 -1.14 -2.43 -17.21
C PHE A 115 -2.28 -2.41 -18.23
N ARG A 116 -2.41 -1.31 -18.98
CA ARG A 116 -3.50 -1.13 -19.96
C ARG A 116 -3.56 -2.20 -21.06
N ASP A 117 -2.43 -2.78 -21.42
CA ASP A 117 -2.33 -3.82 -22.44
C ASP A 117 -2.45 -5.24 -21.90
N GLY A 118 -2.78 -5.40 -20.61
CA GLY A 118 -3.00 -6.68 -19.97
C GLY A 118 -1.74 -7.36 -19.45
N GLU A 119 -0.56 -6.72 -19.55
CA GLU A 119 0.60 -7.16 -18.78
C GLU A 119 0.35 -6.96 -17.28
N GLU A 120 0.99 -7.80 -16.47
CA GLU A 120 0.77 -7.81 -15.02
C GLU A 120 2.10 -7.83 -14.26
N ALA A 121 2.11 -7.15 -13.13
CA ALA A 121 3.11 -7.26 -12.08
C ALA A 121 2.42 -7.63 -10.77
N MET A 122 3.18 -8.17 -9.82
CA MET A 122 2.62 -8.59 -8.55
C MET A 122 3.59 -8.35 -7.41
N LEU A 123 3.13 -7.63 -6.39
CA LEU A 123 3.84 -7.48 -5.13
C LEU A 123 3.29 -8.51 -4.14
N TYR A 124 4.15 -9.34 -3.58
CA TYR A 124 3.87 -10.15 -2.40
C TYR A 124 4.57 -9.49 -1.21
N SER A 125 3.80 -8.83 -0.35
CA SER A 125 4.31 -8.08 0.81
C SER A 125 4.20 -8.88 2.11
N ASN A 126 3.24 -9.81 2.19
CA ASN A 126 2.94 -10.62 3.37
C ASN A 126 3.05 -12.12 3.07
N GLY A 127 3.19 -12.93 4.13
CA GLY A 127 3.38 -14.38 4.04
C GLY A 127 4.86 -14.82 4.01
N PRO A 128 5.14 -16.12 3.71
CA PRO A 128 6.46 -16.72 3.87
C PRO A 128 7.49 -16.27 2.82
N SER A 129 7.04 -15.69 1.70
CA SER A 129 7.89 -15.20 0.62
C SER A 129 7.48 -13.78 0.27
N ARG A 130 8.43 -12.84 0.36
CA ARG A 130 8.23 -11.43 -0.02
C ARG A 130 9.03 -11.14 -1.28
N TYR A 131 8.35 -10.80 -2.38
CA TYR A 131 8.99 -10.54 -3.66
C TYR A 131 8.07 -9.73 -4.57
N ILE A 132 8.66 -9.13 -5.61
CA ILE A 132 7.94 -8.50 -6.70
C ILE A 132 8.16 -9.29 -7.98
N ALA A 133 7.07 -9.78 -8.58
CA ALA A 133 7.07 -10.31 -9.93
C ALA A 133 6.86 -9.15 -10.90
N LEU A 134 7.78 -8.99 -11.86
CA LEU A 134 7.76 -7.90 -12.83
C LEU A 134 7.36 -8.40 -14.22
N PRO A 135 6.86 -7.50 -15.09
CA PRO A 135 6.63 -7.82 -16.50
C PRO A 135 7.94 -8.26 -17.17
N ARG A 136 7.83 -9.17 -18.14
CA ARG A 136 9.02 -9.72 -18.82
C ARG A 136 9.63 -8.72 -19.81
N VAL A 137 8.81 -7.82 -20.35
CA VAL A 137 9.16 -6.85 -21.37
C VAL A 137 8.71 -5.45 -20.96
N GLY A 138 9.33 -4.41 -21.53
CA GLY A 138 9.04 -3.01 -21.22
C GLY A 138 9.84 -2.51 -20.00
N GLU A 139 10.90 -1.76 -20.25
CA GLU A 139 11.73 -1.17 -19.19
C GLU A 139 10.92 -0.20 -18.33
N ASP A 140 10.14 0.67 -18.97
CA ASP A 140 9.29 1.66 -18.30
C ASP A 140 8.25 1.00 -17.40
N LYS A 141 7.61 -0.08 -17.88
CA LYS A 141 6.67 -0.88 -17.07
C LYS A 141 7.33 -1.52 -15.87
N ARG A 142 8.54 -2.06 -16.04
CA ARG A 142 9.30 -2.64 -14.92
C ARG A 142 9.66 -1.56 -13.89
N ALA A 143 10.04 -0.37 -14.34
CA ALA A 143 10.32 0.76 -13.47
C ALA A 143 9.06 1.23 -12.72
N ALA A 144 7.93 1.38 -13.43
CA ALA A 144 6.63 1.73 -12.85
C ALA A 144 6.16 0.70 -11.81
N ALA A 145 6.26 -0.59 -12.12
CA ALA A 145 5.92 -1.66 -11.19
C ALA A 145 6.85 -1.66 -9.95
N LEU A 146 8.16 -1.46 -10.14
CA LEU A 146 9.12 -1.37 -9.03
C LEU A 146 8.82 -0.18 -8.11
N LEU A 147 8.59 1.01 -8.66
CA LEU A 147 8.28 2.22 -7.89
C LEU A 147 6.95 2.07 -7.14
N SER A 148 5.92 1.59 -7.83
CA SER A 148 4.61 1.31 -7.22
C SER A 148 4.74 0.27 -6.11
N GLY A 149 5.47 -0.82 -6.37
CA GLY A 149 5.71 -1.87 -5.39
C GLY A 149 6.45 -1.36 -4.15
N LEU A 150 7.52 -0.59 -4.33
CA LEU A 150 8.26 0.04 -3.22
C LEU A 150 7.35 0.95 -2.39
N ALA A 151 6.56 1.82 -3.04
CA ALA A 151 5.59 2.65 -2.33
C ALA A 151 4.57 1.80 -1.55
N LEU A 152 4.08 0.70 -2.13
CA LEU A 152 3.13 -0.19 -1.47
C LEU A 152 3.75 -0.97 -0.30
N THR A 153 5.06 -1.22 -0.29
CA THR A 153 5.72 -1.82 0.88
C THR A 153 5.72 -0.93 2.12
N LEU A 154 5.54 0.39 1.96
CA LEU A 154 5.43 1.33 3.07
C LEU A 154 4.02 1.35 3.69
N VAL A 155 3.03 0.75 3.01
CA VAL A 155 1.67 0.60 3.53
C VAL A 155 1.68 -0.58 4.51
N TRP A 156 1.98 -0.31 5.78
CA TRP A 156 1.98 -1.30 6.85
C TRP A 156 0.86 -1.03 7.85
N GLU A 157 0.10 -2.07 8.22
CA GLU A 157 -0.87 -2.00 9.32
C GLU A 157 -0.43 -2.87 10.51
N PRO A 158 -0.63 -2.41 11.77
CA PRO A 158 -0.22 -3.16 12.97
C PRO A 158 -0.93 -4.51 13.21
N GLY A 159 -1.75 -4.99 12.28
CA GLY A 159 -2.28 -6.36 12.24
C GLY A 159 -1.60 -7.27 11.21
N ASP A 160 -0.64 -6.77 10.42
CA ASP A 160 0.01 -7.50 9.32
C ASP A 160 1.13 -8.46 9.80
N SER A 161 1.47 -8.46 11.09
CA SER A 161 2.56 -9.27 11.67
C SER A 161 2.11 -10.61 12.26
N GLY A 162 1.17 -11.30 11.60
CA GLY A 162 0.76 -12.66 11.95
C GLY A 162 1.86 -13.70 11.76
#